data_AF-A0A831SMC8-F1
#
_entry.id   AF-A0A831SMC8-F1
#
_cell.length_a   1.000
_cell.length_b   1.000
_cell.length_c   1.000
_cell.angle_alpha   90.00
_cell.angle_beta   90.00
_cell.angle_gamma   90.00
#
_symmetry.space_group_name_H-M   'P 1'
#
loop_
_entity.id
_entity.type
_entity.pdbx_description
1 polymer ?
#
loop_
_entity_poly.entity_id
_entity_poly.type
_entity_poly.pdbx_seq_one_letter_code
_entity_poly.pdbx_strand_id
1 'polypeptide(L)'
;MQKPKIEKTVRVKRTPAKGLKARPSPLVVFLVGIAKTVKKIEKEHLFILLAGIVLFLVKGVFGFLSAENLAGHDLIGNYTFAWLMNQFMKNLSFFGWSKLWFAGFPAFIFYSPLFFIVVNLLHFLSFGAISIMFSYKIVILASLLVLPNIVFFSAKKMGFEKQERLFITLLSFAFLFLFGKNNMVSQTLNFGLVAQMFAMNFFILFLGYMFTKEYKKTGLFLGLTILSHIFAGAVAVVCLLMYTLLDREYYKNMKVFLIGLLLASPWLFLVLKYIGFVNTYFNPGKSLLEIPIIFFIFMSFSLVKFKEKRVKYLWVLFAFLAIISTLSISTLGIYNIKIQYDRLFPYMLFLVCVLSGQGLLIFSDLLHNNFNLKLDR
;
A
#
# COMPACT_ATOMS: atom_id res chain seq x y z
N MET A 1 69.55 -30.89 -65.95
CA MET A 1 68.22 -30.31 -66.23
C MET A 1 67.44 -30.19 -64.92
N GLN A 2 67.41 -28.99 -64.33
CA GLN A 2 66.68 -28.70 -63.08
C GLN A 2 65.21 -28.37 -63.40
N LYS A 3 64.28 -29.06 -62.73
CA LYS A 3 62.83 -28.83 -62.83
C LYS A 3 62.44 -27.53 -62.12
N PRO A 4 61.53 -26.71 -62.68
CA PRO A 4 61.08 -25.47 -62.07
C PRO A 4 60.22 -25.72 -60.82
N LYS A 5 60.49 -24.96 -59.77
CA LYS A 5 59.72 -24.91 -58.52
C LYS A 5 58.38 -24.24 -58.78
N ILE A 6 57.29 -24.98 -58.57
CA ILE A 6 55.92 -24.45 -58.62
C ILE A 6 55.67 -23.63 -57.34
N GLU A 7 55.44 -22.33 -57.49
CA GLU A 7 55.03 -21.43 -56.42
C GLU A 7 53.65 -21.81 -55.87
N LYS A 8 53.59 -22.04 -54.55
CA LYS A 8 52.33 -22.27 -53.84
C LYS A 8 51.55 -20.97 -53.73
N THR A 9 50.40 -20.92 -54.40
CA THR A 9 49.44 -19.82 -54.32
C THR A 9 48.83 -19.75 -52.92
N VAL A 10 49.16 -18.69 -52.17
CA VAL A 10 48.62 -18.42 -50.83
C VAL A 10 47.16 -18.01 -50.95
N ARG A 11 46.25 -18.91 -50.55
CA ARG A 11 44.80 -18.67 -50.54
C ARG A 11 44.42 -17.81 -49.32
N VAL A 12 44.25 -16.50 -49.53
CA VAL A 12 43.79 -15.57 -48.49
C VAL A 12 42.34 -15.90 -48.11
N LYS A 13 42.12 -16.43 -46.90
CA LYS A 13 40.79 -16.61 -46.31
C LYS A 13 40.17 -15.24 -46.05
N ARG A 14 39.18 -14.84 -46.85
CA ARG A 14 38.31 -13.68 -46.55
C ARG A 14 37.45 -14.02 -45.33
N THR A 15 37.75 -13.43 -44.18
CA THR A 15 36.86 -13.41 -43.01
C THR A 15 35.63 -12.58 -43.37
N PRO A 16 34.40 -13.12 -43.23
CA PRO A 16 33.19 -12.35 -43.50
C PRO A 16 33.15 -11.14 -42.57
N ALA A 17 32.94 -9.96 -43.14
CA ALA A 17 32.76 -8.73 -42.39
C ALA A 17 31.65 -8.95 -41.36
N LYS A 18 32.00 -8.88 -40.07
CA LYS A 18 31.02 -8.89 -38.97
C LYS A 18 30.13 -7.67 -39.17
N GLY A 19 28.98 -7.87 -39.81
CA GLY A 19 27.98 -6.83 -39.99
C GLY A 19 27.68 -6.19 -38.64
N LEU A 20 27.90 -4.88 -38.56
CA LEU A 20 27.54 -4.06 -37.41
C LEU A 20 26.04 -4.26 -37.15
N LYS A 21 25.69 -5.17 -36.24
CA LYS A 21 24.33 -5.26 -35.73
C LYS A 21 24.06 -3.94 -35.01
N ALA A 22 23.22 -3.11 -35.63
CA ALA A 22 22.75 -1.87 -35.03
C ALA A 22 22.26 -2.17 -33.61
N ARG A 23 22.83 -1.51 -32.61
CA ARG A 23 22.33 -1.63 -31.24
C ARG A 23 20.92 -1.04 -31.22
N PRO A 24 19.92 -1.77 -30.67
CA PRO A 24 18.57 -1.22 -30.55
C PRO A 24 18.63 0.06 -29.71
N SER A 25 17.80 1.05 -30.07
CA SER A 25 17.74 2.29 -29.31
C SER A 25 17.27 2.03 -27.87
N PRO A 26 17.66 2.88 -26.89
CA PRO A 26 17.22 2.75 -25.50
C PRO A 26 15.70 2.65 -25.34
N LEU A 27 14.95 3.37 -26.19
CA LEU A 27 13.48 3.32 -26.23
C LEU A 27 12.96 1.92 -26.60
N VAL A 28 13.55 1.27 -27.61
CA VAL A 28 13.16 -0.09 -28.00
C VAL A 28 13.45 -1.10 -26.89
N VAL A 29 14.60 -0.97 -26.22
CA VAL A 29 14.95 -1.84 -25.08
C VAL A 29 13.95 -1.66 -23.93
N PHE A 30 13.58 -0.41 -23.62
CA PHE A 30 12.58 -0.08 -22.60
C PHE A 30 11.19 -0.65 -22.94
N LEU A 31 10.71 -0.43 -24.17
CA LEU A 31 9.40 -0.93 -24.63
C LEU A 31 9.35 -2.47 -24.65
N VAL A 32 10.42 -3.14 -25.07
CA VAL A 32 10.53 -4.61 -25.00
C VAL A 32 10.54 -5.10 -23.55
N GLY A 33 11.19 -4.36 -22.64
CA GLY A 33 11.15 -4.61 -21.20
C GLY A 33 9.74 -4.52 -20.63
N ILE A 34 8.98 -3.48 -21.00
CA ILE A 34 7.57 -3.32 -20.63
C ILE A 34 6.75 -4.49 -21.19
N ALA A 35 6.88 -4.80 -22.47
CA ALA A 35 6.12 -5.89 -23.10
C ALA A 35 6.37 -7.26 -22.45
N LYS A 36 7.64 -7.56 -22.10
CA LYS A 36 7.99 -8.78 -21.36
C LYS A 36 7.39 -8.79 -19.94
N THR A 37 7.39 -7.63 -19.28
CA THR A 37 6.79 -7.49 -17.94
C THR A 37 5.29 -7.68 -18.00
N VAL A 38 4.60 -7.06 -18.96
CA VAL A 38 3.16 -7.21 -19.19
C VAL A 38 2.80 -8.66 -19.50
N LYS A 39 3.58 -9.37 -20.33
CA LYS A 39 3.38 -10.82 -20.58
C LYS A 39 3.51 -11.69 -19.32
N LYS A 40 4.22 -11.21 -18.29
CA LYS A 40 4.41 -11.93 -17.02
C LYS A 40 3.31 -11.63 -15.99
N ILE A 41 2.49 -10.59 -16.21
CA ILE A 41 1.37 -10.27 -15.33
C ILE A 41 0.28 -11.33 -15.52
N GLU A 42 -0.14 -11.98 -14.43
CA GLU A 42 -1.26 -12.94 -14.46
C GLU A 42 -2.52 -12.22 -14.98
N LYS A 43 -3.34 -12.87 -15.83
CA LYS A 43 -4.51 -12.23 -16.48
C LYS A 43 -5.45 -11.57 -15.46
N GLU A 44 -5.52 -12.14 -14.26
CA GLU A 44 -6.29 -11.65 -13.12
C GLU A 44 -5.82 -10.27 -12.65
N HIS A 45 -4.51 -10.05 -12.53
CA HIS A 45 -3.95 -8.76 -12.14
C HIS A 45 -4.26 -7.68 -13.17
N LEU A 46 -4.16 -8.01 -14.46
CA LEU A 46 -4.52 -7.08 -15.53
C LEU A 46 -6.02 -6.75 -15.47
N PHE A 47 -6.87 -7.75 -15.29
CA PHE A 47 -8.31 -7.54 -15.13
C PHE A 47 -8.65 -6.65 -13.94
N ILE A 48 -8.06 -6.92 -12.76
CA ILE A 48 -8.25 -6.12 -11.55
C ILE A 48 -7.79 -4.67 -11.78
N LEU A 49 -6.64 -4.48 -12.42
CA LEU A 49 -6.14 -3.15 -12.76
C LEU A 49 -7.10 -2.41 -13.69
N LEU A 50 -7.54 -3.05 -14.77
CA LEU A 50 -8.47 -2.45 -15.73
C LEU A 50 -9.82 -2.12 -15.09
N ALA A 51 -10.37 -3.01 -14.27
CA ALA A 51 -11.60 -2.76 -13.51
C ALA A 51 -11.42 -1.55 -12.57
N GLY A 52 -10.27 -1.44 -11.92
CA GLY A 52 -9.92 -0.27 -11.13
C GLY A 52 -9.88 1.01 -11.97
N ILE A 53 -9.20 1.01 -13.10
CA ILE A 53 -9.16 2.17 -14.00
C ILE A 53 -10.57 2.59 -14.42
N VAL A 54 -11.41 1.64 -14.84
CA VAL A 54 -12.80 1.91 -15.24
C VAL A 54 -13.59 2.53 -14.09
N LEU A 55 -13.50 1.98 -12.88
CA LEU A 55 -14.20 2.54 -11.71
C LEU A 55 -13.72 3.95 -11.36
N PHE A 56 -12.41 4.21 -11.48
CA PHE A 56 -11.85 5.54 -11.24
C PHE A 56 -12.33 6.55 -12.28
N LEU A 57 -12.43 6.14 -13.56
CA LEU A 57 -12.99 6.96 -14.63
C LEU A 57 -14.47 7.27 -14.36
N VAL A 58 -15.28 6.25 -14.07
CA VAL A 58 -16.71 6.40 -13.77
C VAL A 58 -16.95 7.30 -12.55
N LYS A 59 -16.07 7.24 -11.54
CA LYS A 59 -16.17 8.06 -10.33
C LYS A 59 -15.54 9.45 -10.47
N GLY A 60 -15.07 9.82 -11.67
CA GLY A 60 -14.48 11.14 -11.94
C GLY A 60 -13.15 11.38 -11.21
N VAL A 61 -12.52 10.34 -10.66
CA VAL A 61 -11.28 10.46 -9.86
C VAL A 61 -10.14 11.00 -10.71
N PHE A 62 -10.10 10.67 -12.01
CA PHE A 62 -9.09 11.21 -12.93
C PHE A 62 -9.19 12.72 -13.15
N GLY A 63 -10.37 13.34 -12.94
CA GLY A 63 -10.52 14.79 -12.96
C GLY A 63 -9.65 15.50 -11.93
N PHE A 64 -9.22 14.80 -10.87
CA PHE A 64 -8.27 15.30 -9.89
C PHE A 64 -6.91 15.65 -10.51
N LEU A 65 -6.44 14.89 -11.53
CA LEU A 65 -5.16 15.18 -12.20
C LEU A 65 -5.19 16.50 -12.94
N SER A 66 -6.30 16.79 -13.62
CA SER A 66 -6.47 17.99 -14.43
C SER A 66 -6.95 19.21 -13.64
N ALA A 67 -7.49 19.00 -12.43
CA ALA A 67 -7.91 20.11 -11.58
C ALA A 67 -6.73 21.04 -11.26
N GLU A 68 -6.94 22.35 -11.28
CA GLU A 68 -5.91 23.31 -10.88
C GLU A 68 -5.78 23.42 -9.36
N ASN A 69 -6.88 23.16 -8.65
CA ASN A 69 -6.95 23.24 -7.20
C ASN A 69 -6.73 21.87 -6.51
N LEU A 70 -6.40 21.96 -5.21
CA LEU A 70 -6.44 20.84 -4.27
C LEU A 70 -7.69 21.05 -3.42
N ALA A 71 -8.77 20.35 -3.74
CA ALA A 71 -10.10 20.61 -3.15
C ALA A 71 -10.27 20.09 -1.70
N GLY A 72 -9.40 19.19 -1.25
CA GLY A 72 -9.53 18.53 0.05
C GLY A 72 -8.96 19.34 1.22
N HIS A 73 -9.58 19.19 2.39
CA HIS A 73 -9.25 19.88 3.65
C HIS A 73 -7.74 19.91 3.91
N ASP A 74 -7.13 18.74 4.11
CA ASP A 74 -5.70 18.65 4.42
C ASP A 74 -4.81 18.51 3.16
N LEU A 75 -5.37 18.49 1.95
CA LEU A 75 -4.58 18.28 0.74
C LEU A 75 -3.58 19.40 0.50
N ILE A 76 -3.98 20.65 0.75
CA ILE A 76 -3.09 21.81 0.60
C ILE A 76 -1.94 21.72 1.61
N GLY A 77 -2.22 21.39 2.87
CA GLY A 77 -1.18 21.22 3.89
C GLY A 77 -0.18 20.11 3.53
N ASN A 78 -0.69 18.96 3.08
CA ASN A 78 0.15 17.87 2.60
C ASN A 78 0.95 18.22 1.35
N TYR A 79 0.39 19.01 0.42
CA TYR A 79 1.15 19.52 -0.72
C TYR A 79 2.26 20.49 -0.29
N THR A 80 1.98 21.39 0.66
CA THR A 80 2.99 22.29 1.25
C THR A 80 4.14 21.47 1.83
N PHE A 81 3.85 20.33 2.47
CA PHE A 81 4.91 19.40 2.89
C PHE A 81 5.70 18.84 1.72
N ALA A 82 5.06 18.37 0.65
CA ALA A 82 5.78 17.92 -0.54
C ALA A 82 6.74 19.01 -1.07
N TRP A 83 6.26 20.26 -1.11
CA TRP A 83 7.08 21.42 -1.48
C TRP A 83 8.24 21.68 -0.50
N LEU A 84 8.01 21.62 0.81
CA LEU A 84 9.07 21.78 1.81
C LEU A 84 10.13 20.68 1.70
N MET A 85 9.69 19.44 1.48
CA MET A 85 10.60 18.31 1.26
C MET A 85 11.50 18.56 0.03
N ASN A 86 10.97 19.17 -1.03
CA ASN A 86 11.78 19.57 -2.18
C ASN A 86 12.93 20.51 -1.80
N GLN A 87 12.62 21.52 -0.98
CA GLN A 87 13.62 22.49 -0.52
C GLN A 87 14.65 21.84 0.40
N PHE A 88 14.22 20.96 1.31
CA PHE A 88 15.15 20.25 2.18
C PHE A 88 16.07 19.30 1.41
N MET A 89 15.55 18.55 0.45
CA MET A 89 16.34 17.62 -0.35
C MET A 89 17.43 18.33 -1.18
N LYS A 90 17.18 19.58 -1.64
CA LYS A 90 18.22 20.40 -2.29
C LYS A 90 19.40 20.71 -1.37
N ASN A 91 19.16 20.79 -0.07
CA ASN A 91 20.17 21.00 0.97
C ASN A 91 20.62 19.68 1.63
N LEU A 92 20.39 18.54 0.96
CA LEU A 92 20.73 17.19 1.45
C LEU A 92 20.12 16.87 2.83
N SER A 93 18.94 17.42 3.13
CA SER A 93 18.18 17.15 4.35
C SER A 93 16.79 16.58 4.05
N PHE A 94 16.23 15.84 5.00
CA PHE A 94 14.85 15.32 4.95
C PHE A 94 13.93 15.95 6.01
N PHE A 95 14.46 16.85 6.83
CA PHE A 95 13.76 17.53 7.92
C PHE A 95 14.37 18.91 8.14
N GLY A 96 13.60 19.83 8.71
CA GLY A 96 14.09 21.18 8.92
C GLY A 96 13.04 22.14 9.42
N TRP A 97 13.50 23.31 9.86
CA TRP A 97 12.64 24.40 10.30
C TRP A 97 12.09 25.17 9.11
N SER A 98 10.81 25.54 9.15
CA SER A 98 10.19 26.32 8.09
C SER A 98 9.28 27.41 8.64
N LYS A 99 9.50 28.66 8.22
CA LYS A 99 8.61 29.79 8.53
C LYS A 99 7.20 29.60 7.97
N LEU A 100 7.05 28.77 6.94
CA LEU A 100 5.77 28.44 6.31
C LEU A 100 5.00 27.34 7.04
N TRP A 101 5.62 26.68 8.02
CA TRP A 101 4.99 25.65 8.84
C TRP A 101 4.79 26.16 10.27
N PHE A 102 3.53 26.40 10.67
CA PHE A 102 3.15 26.98 11.97
C PHE A 102 4.06 28.13 12.45
N ALA A 103 4.35 29.09 11.56
CA ALA A 103 5.18 30.26 11.86
C ALA A 103 6.62 29.96 12.34
N GLY A 104 7.21 28.84 11.90
CA GLY A 104 8.58 28.48 12.26
C GLY A 104 8.71 27.20 13.07
N PHE A 105 7.85 26.21 12.85
CA PHE A 105 7.96 24.87 13.44
C PHE A 105 8.83 23.94 12.58
N PRO A 106 9.33 22.84 13.17
CA PRO A 106 10.08 21.86 12.41
C PRO A 106 9.13 20.99 11.58
N ALA A 107 9.38 20.93 10.28
CA ALA A 107 8.71 20.04 9.34
C ALA A 107 9.43 18.68 9.30
N PHE A 108 8.64 17.62 9.14
CA PHE A 108 9.08 16.20 9.09
C PHE A 108 9.74 15.62 10.34
N ILE A 109 9.73 16.34 11.47
CA ILE A 109 10.06 15.70 12.77
C ILE A 109 8.91 14.78 13.19
N PHE A 110 7.66 15.27 13.21
CA PHE A 110 6.49 14.48 13.61
C PHE A 110 5.66 13.92 12.45
N TYR A 111 6.03 14.28 11.22
CA TYR A 111 5.37 13.78 10.00
C TYR A 111 6.27 12.75 9.32
N SER A 112 5.73 11.57 9.10
CA SER A 112 6.42 10.46 8.43
C SER A 112 6.82 10.87 6.99
N PRO A 113 8.11 10.76 6.61
CA PRO A 113 8.62 11.47 5.45
C PRO A 113 8.43 10.74 4.10
N LEU A 114 8.18 9.42 4.10
CA LEU A 114 8.34 8.60 2.90
C LEU A 114 7.41 9.01 1.74
N PHE A 115 6.14 9.32 2.04
CA PHE A 115 5.21 9.76 1.01
C PHE A 115 5.75 11.01 0.27
N PHE A 116 6.24 12.00 1.01
CA PHE A 116 6.76 13.25 0.46
C PHE A 116 8.10 13.05 -0.26
N ILE A 117 8.93 12.13 0.22
CA ILE A 117 10.16 11.71 -0.48
C ILE A 117 9.80 11.10 -1.83
N VAL A 118 8.81 10.20 -1.91
CA VAL A 118 8.40 9.56 -3.17
C VAL A 118 7.83 10.58 -4.17
N VAL A 119 7.03 11.55 -3.71
CA VAL A 119 6.57 12.67 -4.55
C VAL A 119 7.76 13.43 -5.15
N ASN A 120 8.76 13.74 -4.32
CA ASN A 120 9.93 14.47 -4.77
C ASN A 120 10.82 13.64 -5.69
N LEU A 121 10.99 12.34 -5.42
CA LEU A 121 11.72 11.44 -6.32
C LEU A 121 11.09 11.41 -7.71
N LEU A 122 9.76 11.37 -7.82
CA LEU A 122 9.08 11.43 -9.12
C LEU A 122 9.37 12.77 -9.85
N HIS A 123 9.30 13.89 -9.13
CA HIS A 123 9.64 15.20 -9.68
C HIS A 123 11.11 15.26 -10.14
N PHE A 124 12.05 14.83 -9.31
CA PHE A 124 13.49 14.84 -9.62
C PHE A 124 13.84 13.91 -10.79
N LEU A 125 13.29 12.70 -10.82
CA LEU A 125 13.52 11.73 -11.90
C LEU A 125 12.94 12.18 -13.25
N SER A 126 11.96 13.09 -13.22
CA SER A 126 11.44 13.74 -14.43
C SER A 126 12.34 14.88 -14.93
N PHE A 127 13.45 15.16 -14.26
CA PHE A 127 14.32 16.32 -14.53
C PHE A 127 13.56 17.65 -14.56
N GLY A 128 12.51 17.76 -13.73
CA GLY A 128 11.65 18.93 -13.68
C GLY A 128 10.57 19.01 -14.76
N ALA A 129 10.50 18.05 -15.70
CA ALA A 129 9.45 18.01 -16.71
C ALA A 129 8.04 17.85 -16.10
N ILE A 130 7.96 17.17 -14.94
CA ILE A 130 6.73 17.04 -14.18
C ILE A 130 6.79 17.97 -12.97
N SER A 131 5.80 18.86 -12.82
CA SER A 131 5.71 19.74 -11.65
C SER A 131 5.55 18.95 -10.35
N ILE A 132 5.95 19.54 -9.22
CA ILE A 132 5.78 18.89 -7.92
C ILE A 132 4.31 18.67 -7.56
N MET A 133 3.43 19.60 -7.95
CA MET A 133 1.98 19.45 -7.82
C MET A 133 1.47 18.23 -8.59
N PHE A 134 1.88 18.07 -9.84
CA PHE A 134 1.46 16.94 -10.65
C PHE A 134 2.03 15.61 -10.09
N SER A 135 3.29 15.62 -9.64
CA SER A 135 3.91 14.47 -8.96
C SER A 135 3.13 14.07 -7.71
N TYR A 136 2.74 15.03 -6.89
CA TYR A 136 1.92 14.82 -5.69
C TYR A 136 0.59 14.13 -6.05
N LYS A 137 -0.11 14.63 -7.07
CA LYS A 137 -1.36 14.05 -7.56
C LYS A 137 -1.19 12.64 -8.12
N ILE A 138 -0.14 12.40 -8.89
CA ILE A 138 0.19 11.06 -9.42
C ILE A 138 0.38 10.07 -8.28
N VAL A 139 1.16 10.40 -7.25
CA VAL A 139 1.45 9.45 -6.16
C VAL A 139 0.17 9.12 -5.39
N ILE A 140 -0.71 10.09 -5.14
CA ILE A 140 -2.02 9.86 -4.53
C ILE A 140 -2.85 8.88 -5.36
N LEU A 141 -2.99 9.15 -6.66
CA LEU A 141 -3.80 8.30 -7.53
C LEU A 141 -3.20 6.92 -7.72
N ALA A 142 -1.88 6.82 -7.86
CA ALA A 142 -1.19 5.54 -7.93
C ALA A 142 -1.42 4.71 -6.66
N SER A 143 -1.41 5.36 -5.49
CA SER A 143 -1.70 4.69 -4.21
C SER A 143 -3.09 4.09 -4.19
N LEU A 144 -4.10 4.83 -4.66
CA LEU A 144 -5.48 4.39 -4.73
C LEU A 144 -5.68 3.28 -5.79
N LEU A 145 -5.07 3.45 -6.97
CA LEU A 145 -5.24 2.54 -8.10
C LEU A 145 -4.57 1.18 -7.89
N VAL A 146 -3.41 1.17 -7.23
CA VAL A 146 -2.64 -0.07 -7.00
C VAL A 146 -3.22 -0.90 -5.85
N LEU A 147 -4.02 -0.29 -4.96
CA LEU A 147 -4.53 -0.93 -3.75
C LEU A 147 -5.20 -2.31 -4.01
N PRO A 148 -6.15 -2.47 -4.96
CA PRO A 148 -6.80 -3.77 -5.19
C PRO A 148 -5.82 -4.86 -5.64
N ASN A 149 -4.82 -4.49 -6.43
CA ASN A 149 -3.76 -5.42 -6.84
C ASN A 149 -2.89 -5.86 -5.66
N ILE A 150 -2.59 -4.93 -4.76
CA ILE A 150 -1.89 -5.23 -3.50
C ILE A 150 -2.73 -6.14 -2.62
N VAL A 151 -4.04 -5.92 -2.52
CA VAL A 151 -4.96 -6.81 -1.78
C VAL A 151 -4.93 -8.23 -2.35
N PHE A 152 -5.08 -8.38 -3.68
CA PHE A 152 -5.02 -9.69 -4.34
C PHE A 152 -3.69 -10.40 -4.06
N PHE A 153 -2.59 -9.67 -4.22
CA PHE A 153 -1.24 -10.21 -4.01
C PHE A 153 -1.02 -10.61 -2.54
N SER A 154 -1.45 -9.78 -1.59
CA SER A 154 -1.35 -10.09 -0.16
C SER A 154 -2.19 -11.29 0.21
N ALA A 155 -3.40 -11.42 -0.32
CA ALA A 155 -4.24 -12.60 -0.10
C ALA A 155 -3.57 -13.89 -0.63
N LYS A 156 -2.86 -13.81 -1.78
CA LYS A 156 -2.00 -14.91 -2.26
C LYS A 156 -0.89 -15.25 -1.29
N LYS A 157 -0.23 -14.24 -0.71
CA LYS A 157 0.84 -14.46 0.28
C LYS A 157 0.34 -15.01 1.61
N MET A 158 -0.91 -14.72 1.98
CA MET A 158 -1.59 -15.34 3.13
C MET A 158 -1.99 -16.80 2.89
N GLY A 159 -1.92 -17.29 1.64
CA GLY A 159 -2.30 -18.65 1.27
C GLY A 159 -3.79 -18.84 0.97
N PHE A 160 -4.52 -17.77 0.67
CA PHE A 160 -5.89 -17.89 0.17
C PHE A 160 -5.93 -18.47 -1.25
N GLU A 161 -6.96 -19.25 -1.52
CA GLU A 161 -7.19 -19.89 -2.82
C GLU A 161 -7.50 -18.86 -3.90
N LYS A 162 -7.49 -19.28 -5.17
CA LYS A 162 -7.71 -18.36 -6.30
C LYS A 162 -9.05 -17.63 -6.22
N GLN A 163 -10.13 -18.35 -5.92
CA GLN A 163 -11.47 -17.77 -5.84
C GLN A 163 -11.58 -16.81 -4.65
N GLU A 164 -11.12 -17.23 -3.47
CA GLU A 164 -11.07 -16.38 -2.26
C GLU A 164 -10.36 -15.05 -2.55
N ARG A 165 -9.20 -15.09 -3.21
CA ARG A 165 -8.45 -13.88 -3.58
C ARG A 165 -9.24 -12.94 -4.49
N LEU A 166 -9.99 -13.48 -5.45
CA LEU A 166 -10.83 -12.67 -6.33
C LEU A 166 -11.95 -11.98 -5.55
N PHE A 167 -12.69 -12.72 -4.71
CA PHE A 167 -13.77 -12.15 -3.89
C PHE A 167 -13.26 -11.11 -2.88
N ILE A 168 -12.15 -11.39 -2.19
CA ILE A 168 -11.48 -10.43 -1.31
C ILE A 168 -11.11 -9.15 -2.06
N THR A 169 -10.58 -9.29 -3.27
CA THR A 169 -10.19 -8.14 -4.10
C THR A 169 -11.40 -7.36 -4.61
N LEU A 170 -12.46 -8.04 -5.02
CA LEU A 170 -13.72 -7.42 -5.43
C LEU A 170 -14.31 -6.59 -4.29
N LEU A 171 -14.34 -7.11 -3.06
CA LEU A 171 -14.79 -6.34 -1.90
C LEU A 171 -13.81 -5.24 -1.49
N SER A 172 -12.53 -5.32 -1.85
CA SER A 172 -11.61 -4.18 -1.67
C SER A 172 -11.96 -2.98 -2.57
N PHE A 173 -12.66 -3.18 -3.69
CA PHE A 173 -13.25 -2.06 -4.43
C PHE A 173 -14.40 -1.42 -3.65
N ALA A 174 -15.14 -2.19 -2.85
CA ALA A 174 -16.11 -1.61 -1.92
C ALA A 174 -15.43 -0.70 -0.90
N PHE A 175 -14.28 -1.10 -0.36
CA PHE A 175 -13.46 -0.25 0.51
C PHE A 175 -13.06 1.09 -0.14
N LEU A 176 -12.74 1.08 -1.43
CA LEU A 176 -12.38 2.28 -2.17
C LEU A 176 -13.57 3.23 -2.39
N PHE A 177 -14.74 2.68 -2.75
CA PHE A 177 -15.83 3.47 -3.34
C PHE A 177 -17.19 3.40 -2.62
N LEU A 178 -17.47 2.31 -1.93
CA LEU A 178 -18.69 2.16 -1.14
C LEU A 178 -18.43 2.75 0.25
N PHE A 179 -19.47 3.03 1.05
CA PHE A 179 -19.40 3.74 2.34
C PHE A 179 -19.44 5.29 2.27
N GLY A 180 -20.05 5.85 1.21
CA GLY A 180 -20.38 7.28 1.15
C GLY A 180 -19.16 8.19 1.37
N LYS A 181 -19.25 9.17 2.29
CA LYS A 181 -18.13 10.08 2.62
C LYS A 181 -16.95 9.38 3.32
N ASN A 182 -17.13 8.16 3.79
CA ASN A 182 -16.16 7.39 4.58
C ASN A 182 -15.38 6.37 3.74
N ASN A 183 -15.67 6.28 2.44
CA ASN A 183 -14.88 5.48 1.53
C ASN A 183 -13.45 6.02 1.41
N MET A 184 -12.51 5.15 1.04
CA MET A 184 -11.09 5.52 1.04
C MET A 184 -10.76 6.63 0.04
N VAL A 185 -11.45 6.69 -1.11
CA VAL A 185 -11.25 7.76 -2.10
C VAL A 185 -11.67 9.12 -1.54
N SER A 186 -12.81 9.22 -0.86
CA SER A 186 -13.32 10.42 -0.21
C SER A 186 -12.43 10.82 0.96
N GLN A 187 -12.04 9.88 1.81
CA GLN A 187 -11.08 10.13 2.90
C GLN A 187 -9.74 10.67 2.37
N THR A 188 -9.26 10.14 1.25
CA THR A 188 -8.01 10.58 0.63
C THR A 188 -8.14 11.94 -0.04
N LEU A 189 -9.14 12.13 -0.89
CA LEU A 189 -9.25 13.31 -1.77
C LEU A 189 -9.99 14.48 -1.13
N ASN A 190 -10.99 14.22 -0.28
CA ASN A 190 -11.78 15.27 0.37
C ASN A 190 -11.19 15.64 1.74
N PHE A 191 -10.77 14.66 2.54
CA PHE A 191 -10.20 14.92 3.86
C PHE A 191 -8.68 15.08 3.86
N GLY A 192 -7.99 14.61 2.82
CA GLY A 192 -6.54 14.75 2.70
C GLY A 192 -5.73 13.67 3.43
N LEU A 193 -6.30 12.48 3.65
CA LEU A 193 -5.62 11.35 4.30
C LEU A 193 -4.61 10.62 3.39
N VAL A 194 -3.83 11.38 2.63
CA VAL A 194 -2.95 10.89 1.55
C VAL A 194 -1.81 10.03 2.06
N ALA A 195 -1.16 10.43 3.16
CA ALA A 195 -0.07 9.66 3.75
C ALA A 195 -0.57 8.33 4.35
N GLN A 196 -1.79 8.33 4.92
CA GLN A 196 -2.43 7.12 5.43
C GLN A 196 -2.78 6.17 4.29
N MET A 197 -3.37 6.67 3.21
CA MET A 197 -3.68 5.87 2.02
C MET A 197 -2.42 5.29 1.37
N PHE A 198 -1.35 6.07 1.27
CA PHE A 198 -0.05 5.60 0.82
C PHE A 198 0.50 4.50 1.73
N ALA A 199 0.45 4.69 3.05
CA ALA A 199 0.88 3.69 4.04
C ALA A 199 0.06 2.40 3.96
N MET A 200 -1.23 2.48 3.62
CA MET A 200 -2.13 1.32 3.54
C MET A 200 -1.63 0.26 2.56
N ASN A 201 -1.00 0.67 1.45
CA ASN A 201 -0.38 -0.23 0.49
C ASN A 201 0.71 -1.10 1.13
N PHE A 202 1.62 -0.48 1.90
CA PHE A 202 2.67 -1.21 2.59
C PHE A 202 2.15 -2.02 3.78
N PHE A 203 1.14 -1.51 4.48
CA PHE A 203 0.49 -2.23 5.57
C PHE A 203 -0.14 -3.55 5.09
N ILE A 204 -0.88 -3.52 3.97
CA ILE A 204 -1.50 -4.71 3.40
C ILE A 204 -0.43 -5.70 2.90
N LEU A 205 0.65 -5.22 2.29
CA LEU A 205 1.79 -6.07 1.92
C LEU A 205 2.44 -6.70 3.14
N PHE A 206 2.65 -5.93 4.20
CA PHE A 206 3.15 -6.41 5.49
C PHE A 206 2.30 -7.56 6.01
N LEU A 207 0.97 -7.38 6.11
CA LEU A 207 0.04 -8.43 6.55
C LEU A 207 0.14 -9.69 5.66
N GLY A 208 0.21 -9.50 4.34
CA GLY A 208 0.37 -10.61 3.39
C GLY A 208 1.61 -11.45 3.65
N TYR A 209 2.75 -10.79 3.88
CA TYR A 209 4.03 -11.46 4.12
C TYR A 209 4.21 -12.02 5.54
N MET A 210 3.41 -11.61 6.54
CA MET A 210 3.52 -12.15 7.91
C MET A 210 3.38 -13.67 7.95
N PHE A 211 2.52 -14.23 7.11
CA PHE A 211 2.24 -15.67 7.01
C PHE A 211 3.28 -16.44 6.20
N THR A 212 4.34 -15.78 5.72
CA THR A 212 5.41 -16.40 4.94
C THR A 212 6.69 -16.55 5.76
N LYS A 213 7.67 -17.29 5.23
CA LYS A 213 9.02 -17.35 5.82
C LYS A 213 9.90 -16.13 5.46
N GLU A 214 9.40 -15.19 4.65
CA GLU A 214 10.16 -14.09 4.05
C GLU A 214 10.34 -12.89 5.01
N TYR A 215 10.86 -13.11 6.22
CA TYR A 215 10.94 -12.11 7.30
C TYR A 215 11.61 -10.77 6.90
N LYS A 216 12.57 -10.79 5.97
CA LYS A 216 13.22 -9.57 5.47
C LYS A 216 12.23 -8.66 4.73
N LYS A 217 11.38 -9.24 3.89
CA LYS A 217 10.33 -8.49 3.17
C LYS A 217 9.25 -8.01 4.12
N THR A 218 8.85 -8.85 5.07
CA THR A 218 7.89 -8.46 6.12
C THR A 218 8.42 -7.26 6.91
N GLY A 219 9.69 -7.30 7.36
CA GLY A 219 10.32 -6.20 8.08
C GLY A 219 10.48 -4.93 7.22
N LEU A 220 10.82 -5.08 5.94
CA LEU A 220 10.84 -3.97 4.98
C LEU A 220 9.48 -3.29 4.90
N PHE A 221 8.39 -4.04 4.69
CA PHE A 221 7.05 -3.46 4.61
C PHE A 221 6.58 -2.83 5.93
N LEU A 222 6.99 -3.40 7.07
CA LEU A 222 6.76 -2.77 8.38
C LEU A 222 7.45 -1.39 8.45
N GLY A 223 8.74 -1.31 8.11
CA GLY A 223 9.49 -0.06 8.13
C GLY A 223 8.93 0.98 7.13
N LEU A 224 8.57 0.55 5.91
CA LEU A 224 7.92 1.42 4.93
C LEU A 224 6.55 1.92 5.40
N THR A 225 5.80 1.10 6.13
CA THR A 225 4.52 1.52 6.74
C THR A 225 4.75 2.60 7.79
N ILE A 226 5.71 2.40 8.70
CA ILE A 226 6.08 3.38 9.75
C ILE A 226 6.54 4.71 9.12
N LEU A 227 7.42 4.63 8.11
CA LEU A 227 7.96 5.80 7.42
C LEU A 227 6.92 6.51 6.53
N SER A 228 5.82 5.83 6.17
CA SER A 228 4.71 6.43 5.43
C SER A 228 3.72 7.13 6.36
N HIS A 229 3.38 6.50 7.48
CA HIS A 229 2.40 7.04 8.43
C HIS A 229 2.54 6.38 9.81
N ILE A 230 2.86 7.17 10.83
CA ILE A 230 3.14 6.66 12.18
C ILE A 230 2.00 5.83 12.78
N PHE A 231 0.74 6.25 12.60
CA PHE A 231 -0.40 5.49 13.11
C PHE A 231 -0.58 4.15 12.38
N ALA A 232 -0.29 4.10 11.07
CA ALA A 232 -0.33 2.84 10.33
C ALA A 232 0.78 1.91 10.81
N GLY A 233 1.97 2.47 11.08
CA GLY A 233 3.09 1.76 11.68
C GLY A 233 2.75 1.20 13.06
N ALA A 234 2.11 1.99 13.93
CA ALA A 234 1.66 1.53 15.24
C ALA A 234 0.69 0.35 15.13
N VAL A 235 -0.31 0.44 14.25
CA VAL A 235 -1.25 -0.68 13.98
C VAL A 235 -0.49 -1.91 13.46
N ALA A 236 0.48 -1.73 12.56
CA ALA A 236 1.32 -2.83 12.05
C ALA A 236 2.15 -3.50 13.16
N VAL A 237 2.72 -2.73 14.08
CA VAL A 237 3.45 -3.26 15.25
C VAL A 237 2.50 -4.06 16.14
N VAL A 238 1.30 -3.55 16.42
CA VAL A 238 0.31 -4.29 17.20
C VAL A 238 -0.11 -5.58 16.50
N CYS A 239 -0.29 -5.55 15.18
CA CYS A 239 -0.53 -6.75 14.37
C CYS A 239 0.60 -7.78 14.58
N LEU A 240 1.87 -7.35 14.52
CA LEU A 240 3.03 -8.23 14.72
C LEU A 240 3.06 -8.83 16.13
N LEU A 241 2.76 -8.03 17.16
CA LEU A 241 2.69 -8.48 18.55
C LEU A 241 1.60 -9.54 18.72
N MET A 242 0.39 -9.27 18.24
CA MET A 242 -0.72 -10.23 18.27
C MET A 242 -0.38 -11.52 17.50
N TYR A 243 0.29 -11.40 16.36
CA TYR A 243 0.70 -12.56 15.57
C TYR A 243 1.72 -13.40 16.34
N THR A 244 2.65 -12.73 17.04
CA THR A 244 3.64 -13.38 17.91
C THR A 244 3.00 -14.13 19.06
N LEU A 245 1.98 -13.54 19.71
CA LEU A 245 1.25 -14.20 20.79
C LEU A 245 0.49 -15.44 20.31
N LEU A 246 -0.05 -15.41 19.09
CA LEU A 246 -0.84 -16.52 18.54
C LEU A 246 0.01 -17.64 17.94
N ASP A 247 1.14 -17.31 17.31
CA ASP A 247 1.94 -18.26 16.53
C ASP A 247 3.24 -18.71 17.21
N ARG A 248 3.67 -18.01 18.28
CA ARG A 248 4.92 -18.32 19.01
C ARG A 248 6.20 -18.33 18.15
N GLU A 249 6.18 -17.78 16.93
CA GLU A 249 7.37 -17.57 16.09
C GLU A 249 8.22 -16.37 16.57
N TYR A 250 8.54 -16.30 17.86
CA TYR A 250 9.16 -15.14 18.53
C TYR A 250 10.42 -14.63 17.82
N TYR A 251 11.36 -15.52 17.48
CA TYR A 251 12.63 -15.15 16.86
C TYR A 251 12.46 -14.53 15.47
N LYS A 252 11.55 -15.07 14.65
CA LYS A 252 11.25 -14.53 13.32
C LYS A 252 10.61 -13.15 13.46
N ASN A 253 9.63 -13.01 14.34
CA ASN A 253 8.91 -11.75 14.51
C ASN A 253 9.78 -10.66 15.14
N MET A 254 10.71 -11.03 16.02
CA MET A 254 11.75 -10.12 16.51
C MET A 254 12.63 -9.62 15.36
N LYS A 255 13.05 -10.49 14.42
CA LYS A 255 13.81 -10.05 13.23
C LYS A 255 12.99 -9.11 12.34
N VAL A 256 11.70 -9.39 12.14
CA VAL A 256 10.78 -8.50 11.40
C VAL A 256 10.74 -7.12 12.06
N PHE A 257 10.55 -7.08 13.38
CA PHE A 257 10.50 -5.85 14.16
C PHE A 257 11.82 -5.07 14.06
N LEU A 258 12.96 -5.73 14.27
CA LEU A 258 14.27 -5.10 14.20
C LEU A 258 14.58 -4.51 12.81
N ILE A 259 14.21 -5.21 11.73
CA ILE A 259 14.38 -4.68 10.36
C ILE A 259 13.50 -3.45 10.14
N GLY A 260 12.22 -3.52 10.53
CA GLY A 260 11.30 -2.39 10.40
C GLY A 260 11.75 -1.17 11.22
N LEU A 261 12.20 -1.41 12.45
CA LEU A 261 12.73 -0.39 13.35
C LEU A 261 14.03 0.21 12.81
N LEU A 262 14.97 -0.60 12.35
CA LEU A 262 16.24 -0.12 11.78
C LEU A 262 16.01 0.75 10.54
N LEU A 263 15.04 0.39 9.69
CA LEU A 263 14.70 1.20 8.51
C LEU A 263 14.09 2.54 8.91
N ALA A 264 13.24 2.56 9.95
CA ALA A 264 12.57 3.77 10.43
C ALA A 264 13.41 4.60 11.43
N SER A 265 14.52 4.05 11.96
CA SER A 265 15.26 4.62 13.09
C SER A 265 15.82 6.02 12.84
N PRO A 266 16.32 6.40 11.64
CA PRO A 266 16.85 7.75 11.45
C PRO A 266 15.80 8.84 11.70
N TRP A 267 14.55 8.56 11.34
CA TRP A 267 13.42 9.45 11.58
C TRP A 267 12.84 9.29 12.99
N LEU A 268 12.65 8.05 13.47
CA LEU A 268 12.10 7.79 14.80
C LEU A 268 12.95 8.38 15.92
N PHE A 269 14.28 8.40 15.77
CA PHE A 269 15.17 9.03 16.73
C PHE A 269 14.82 10.51 16.94
N LEU A 270 14.48 11.23 15.86
CA LEU A 270 14.05 12.63 15.95
C LEU A 270 12.68 12.75 16.63
N VAL A 271 11.73 11.90 16.27
CA VAL A 271 10.41 11.85 16.92
C VAL A 271 10.57 11.70 18.43
N LEU A 272 11.38 10.73 18.87
CA LEU A 272 11.61 10.45 20.28
C LEU A 272 12.31 11.61 20.99
N LYS A 273 13.33 12.20 20.37
CA LYS A 273 14.05 13.36 20.93
C LYS A 273 13.11 14.55 21.19
N TYR A 274 12.10 14.73 20.35
CA TYR A 274 11.19 15.88 20.43
C TYR A 274 9.76 15.48 20.88
N ILE A 275 9.55 14.29 21.42
CA ILE A 275 8.20 13.78 21.73
C ILE A 275 7.43 14.68 22.71
N GLY A 276 8.14 15.41 23.58
CA GLY A 276 7.54 16.37 24.52
C GLY A 276 6.79 17.54 23.88
N PHE A 277 6.98 17.79 22.58
CA PHE A 277 6.24 18.82 21.83
C PHE A 277 4.92 18.29 21.23
N VAL A 278 4.63 16.99 21.35
CA VAL A 278 3.40 16.39 20.82
C VAL A 278 2.25 16.62 21.81
N ASN A 279 1.22 17.33 21.37
CA ASN A 279 -0.03 17.44 22.12
C ASN A 279 -1.05 16.42 21.60
N THR A 280 -1.80 15.79 22.49
CA THR A 280 -2.85 14.85 22.13
C THR A 280 -4.13 15.61 21.79
N TYR A 281 -4.36 15.85 20.50
CA TYR A 281 -5.65 16.34 20.03
C TYR A 281 -6.65 15.18 19.94
N PHE A 282 -7.82 15.36 20.54
CA PHE A 282 -8.94 14.41 20.49
C PHE A 282 -10.01 14.95 19.56
N ASN A 283 -10.46 14.10 18.64
CA ASN A 283 -11.70 14.31 17.92
C ASN A 283 -12.55 13.05 18.11
N PRO A 284 -13.79 13.13 18.62
CA PRO A 284 -14.68 11.99 18.60
C PRO A 284 -14.88 11.58 17.14
N GLY A 285 -14.31 10.42 16.80
CA GLY A 285 -14.39 9.82 15.47
C GLY A 285 -15.79 9.31 15.09
N LYS A 286 -15.83 8.43 14.10
CA LYS A 286 -17.08 7.91 13.50
C LYS A 286 -17.35 6.48 13.91
N SER A 287 -18.62 6.12 14.06
CA SER A 287 -19.04 4.82 14.56
C SER A 287 -18.91 3.70 13.52
N LEU A 288 -18.60 2.48 14.00
CA LEU A 288 -18.69 1.23 13.21
C LEU A 288 -20.07 1.00 12.59
N LEU A 289 -21.10 1.68 13.09
CA LEU A 289 -22.47 1.66 12.57
C LEU A 289 -22.59 2.14 11.12
N GLU A 290 -21.58 2.82 10.58
CA GLU A 290 -21.55 3.24 9.18
C GLU A 290 -21.26 2.08 8.21
N ILE A 291 -20.81 0.92 8.72
CA ILE A 291 -20.60 -0.28 7.91
C ILE A 291 -21.96 -0.97 7.70
N PRO A 292 -22.42 -1.17 6.45
CA PRO A 292 -23.66 -1.85 6.13
C PRO A 292 -23.70 -3.25 6.73
N ILE A 293 -24.83 -3.60 7.35
CA ILE A 293 -25.02 -4.86 8.09
C ILE A 293 -24.69 -6.11 7.25
N ILE A 294 -24.88 -6.05 5.94
CA ILE A 294 -24.58 -7.14 5.01
C ILE A 294 -23.11 -7.57 5.06
N PHE A 295 -22.18 -6.65 5.32
CA PHE A 295 -20.77 -7.01 5.47
C PHE A 295 -20.54 -7.86 6.71
N PHE A 296 -21.19 -7.55 7.84
CA PHE A 296 -21.11 -8.37 9.05
C PHE A 296 -21.74 -9.75 8.86
N ILE A 297 -22.84 -9.82 8.10
CA ILE A 297 -23.45 -11.10 7.72
C ILE A 297 -22.47 -11.94 6.91
N PHE A 298 -21.88 -11.40 5.84
CA PHE A 298 -20.87 -12.14 5.08
C PHE A 298 -19.63 -12.46 5.89
N MET A 299 -19.22 -11.55 6.77
CA MET A 299 -18.09 -11.77 7.66
C MET A 299 -18.34 -13.01 8.51
N SER A 300 -19.52 -13.17 9.14
CA SER A 300 -19.82 -14.30 10.03
C SER A 300 -19.67 -15.67 9.35
N PHE A 301 -19.99 -15.79 8.06
CA PHE A 301 -19.76 -17.04 7.31
C PHE A 301 -18.28 -17.45 7.23
N SER A 302 -17.34 -16.51 7.31
CA SER A 302 -15.91 -16.84 7.37
C SER A 302 -15.50 -17.58 8.65
N LEU A 303 -16.34 -17.57 9.70
CA LEU A 303 -16.10 -18.34 10.93
C LEU A 303 -16.08 -19.85 10.69
N VAL A 304 -16.66 -20.35 9.59
CA VAL A 304 -16.54 -21.76 9.18
C VAL A 304 -15.07 -22.16 9.01
N LYS A 305 -14.23 -21.23 8.54
CA LYS A 305 -12.78 -21.42 8.37
C LYS A 305 -11.96 -20.91 9.56
N PHE A 306 -12.57 -20.65 10.72
CA PHE A 306 -11.86 -20.13 11.90
C PHE A 306 -10.76 -21.06 12.43
N LYS A 307 -10.79 -22.36 12.09
CA LYS A 307 -9.69 -23.29 12.39
C LYS A 307 -8.42 -22.98 11.61
N GLU A 308 -8.53 -22.31 10.45
CA GLU A 308 -7.37 -21.87 9.69
C GLU A 308 -6.68 -20.72 10.43
N LYS A 309 -5.40 -20.90 10.75
CA LYS A 309 -4.58 -19.93 11.49
C LYS A 309 -4.69 -18.49 10.95
N ARG A 310 -4.72 -18.32 9.62
CA ARG A 310 -4.85 -17.00 8.96
C ARG A 310 -6.18 -16.33 9.24
N VAL A 311 -7.27 -17.08 9.15
CA VAL A 311 -8.63 -16.59 9.38
C VAL A 311 -8.84 -16.27 10.85
N LYS A 312 -8.40 -17.18 11.75
CA LYS A 312 -8.37 -16.94 13.19
C LYS A 312 -7.66 -15.64 13.53
N TYR A 313 -6.46 -15.44 12.98
CA TYR A 313 -5.68 -14.24 13.21
C TYR A 313 -6.41 -12.97 12.78
N LEU A 314 -6.96 -12.94 11.56
CA LEU A 314 -7.67 -11.78 11.03
C LEU A 314 -8.91 -11.42 11.85
N TRP A 315 -9.64 -12.43 12.35
CA TRP A 315 -10.76 -12.23 13.26
C TRP A 315 -10.35 -11.68 14.62
N VAL A 316 -9.29 -12.24 15.22
CA VAL A 316 -8.78 -11.75 16.52
C VAL A 316 -8.29 -10.31 16.36
N LEU A 317 -7.62 -9.99 15.25
CA LEU A 317 -7.21 -8.63 14.93
C LEU A 317 -8.41 -7.69 14.74
N PHE A 318 -9.43 -8.11 14.00
CA PHE A 318 -10.66 -7.34 13.82
C PHE A 318 -11.34 -7.06 15.17
N ALA A 319 -11.54 -8.10 15.99
CA ALA A 319 -12.16 -7.96 17.31
C ALA A 319 -11.37 -7.02 18.21
N PHE A 320 -10.04 -7.12 18.23
CA PHE A 320 -9.18 -6.23 18.99
C PHE A 320 -9.30 -4.77 18.55
N LEU A 321 -9.24 -4.50 17.24
CA LEU A 321 -9.38 -3.14 16.72
C LEU A 321 -10.79 -2.58 16.97
N ALA A 322 -11.82 -3.41 16.86
CA ALA A 322 -13.19 -3.04 17.17
C ALA A 322 -13.35 -2.69 18.66
N ILE A 323 -12.86 -3.55 19.57
CA ILE A 323 -12.89 -3.31 21.02
C ILE A 323 -12.15 -2.02 21.37
N ILE A 324 -10.94 -1.80 20.86
CA ILE A 324 -10.20 -0.55 21.12
C ILE A 324 -10.97 0.65 20.60
N SER A 325 -11.56 0.55 19.41
CA SER A 325 -12.36 1.63 18.84
C SER A 325 -13.59 1.93 19.71
N THR A 326 -14.29 0.91 20.20
CA THR A 326 -15.45 1.05 21.10
C THR A 326 -15.07 1.57 22.49
N LEU A 327 -14.04 1.02 23.12
CA LEU A 327 -13.57 1.47 24.45
C LEU A 327 -13.07 2.91 24.42
N SER A 328 -12.43 3.32 23.32
CA SER A 328 -12.03 4.71 23.11
C SER A 328 -13.21 5.68 23.08
N ILE A 329 -14.41 5.20 22.68
CA ILE A 329 -15.64 5.99 22.71
C ILE A 329 -16.24 6.06 24.12
N SER A 330 -16.21 4.95 24.88
CA SER A 330 -17.02 4.80 26.10
C SER A 330 -16.31 5.05 27.42
N THR A 331 -15.00 4.75 27.53
CA THR A 331 -14.30 4.68 28.85
C THR A 331 -13.10 5.60 28.96
N LEU A 332 -12.42 5.93 27.86
CA LEU A 332 -11.22 6.79 27.90
C LEU A 332 -11.53 8.29 28.01
N GLY A 333 -12.78 8.70 27.73
CA GLY A 333 -13.28 10.03 28.06
C GLY A 333 -13.28 10.32 29.56
N ILE A 334 -13.35 9.29 30.40
CA ILE A 334 -13.34 9.40 31.87
C ILE A 334 -11.90 9.60 32.41
N TYR A 335 -10.89 9.00 31.75
CA TYR A 335 -9.49 9.03 32.19
C TYR A 335 -8.58 9.99 31.40
N ASN A 336 -9.16 10.87 30.57
CA ASN A 336 -8.40 11.85 29.77
C ASN A 336 -7.38 11.25 28.78
N ILE A 337 -7.49 9.95 28.47
CA ILE A 337 -6.62 9.29 27.48
C ILE A 337 -7.23 9.49 26.10
N LYS A 338 -6.61 10.35 25.29
CA LYS A 338 -7.15 10.82 24.01
C LYS A 338 -6.62 9.97 22.85
N ILE A 339 -7.38 8.97 22.40
CA ILE A 339 -7.06 8.16 21.21
C ILE A 339 -7.93 8.59 20.02
N GLN A 340 -7.31 8.91 18.88
CA GLN A 340 -7.99 9.20 17.61
C GLN A 340 -8.45 7.91 16.93
N TYR A 341 -9.59 7.36 17.32
CA TYR A 341 -10.07 6.07 16.85
C TYR A 341 -10.55 6.06 15.39
N ASP A 342 -10.94 7.21 14.84
CA ASP A 342 -11.23 7.39 13.41
C ASP A 342 -10.04 6.98 12.54
N ARG A 343 -8.81 7.15 13.04
CA ARG A 343 -7.60 6.70 12.37
C ARG A 343 -7.50 5.18 12.26
N LEU A 344 -8.18 4.43 13.13
CA LEU A 344 -8.22 2.96 13.09
C LEU A 344 -9.25 2.43 12.08
N PHE A 345 -10.26 3.23 11.75
CA PHE A 345 -11.39 2.82 10.91
C PHE A 345 -10.98 2.24 9.54
N PRO A 346 -10.02 2.84 8.79
CA PRO A 346 -9.53 2.25 7.55
C PRO A 346 -9.02 0.80 7.64
N TYR A 347 -8.34 0.46 8.74
CA TYR A 347 -7.78 -0.88 8.92
C TYR A 347 -8.88 -1.88 9.28
N MET A 348 -9.84 -1.49 10.11
CA MET A 348 -11.02 -2.31 10.41
C MET A 348 -11.84 -2.57 9.15
N LEU A 349 -12.10 -1.53 8.37
CA LEU A 349 -12.90 -1.64 7.15
C LEU A 349 -12.22 -2.54 6.10
N PHE A 350 -10.89 -2.48 6.00
CA PHE A 350 -10.12 -3.44 5.20
C PHE A 350 -10.31 -4.89 5.70
N LEU A 351 -10.20 -5.14 7.01
CA LEU A 351 -10.40 -6.48 7.57
C LEU A 351 -11.81 -7.00 7.33
N VAL A 352 -12.82 -6.13 7.46
CA VAL A 352 -14.21 -6.45 7.11
C VAL A 352 -14.28 -6.90 5.65
N CYS A 353 -13.69 -6.16 4.71
CA CYS A 353 -13.72 -6.56 3.29
C CYS A 353 -13.02 -7.90 3.03
N VAL A 354 -11.90 -8.18 3.71
CA VAL A 354 -11.18 -9.46 3.59
C VAL A 354 -12.03 -10.62 4.13
N LEU A 355 -12.54 -10.50 5.35
CA LEU A 355 -13.32 -11.55 6.00
C LEU A 355 -14.68 -11.76 5.30
N SER A 356 -15.35 -10.69 4.89
CA SER A 356 -16.58 -10.79 4.08
C SER A 356 -16.32 -11.42 2.73
N GLY A 357 -15.16 -11.21 2.11
CA GLY A 357 -14.83 -11.78 0.80
C GLY A 357 -14.70 -13.30 0.88
N GLN A 358 -14.08 -13.78 1.96
CA GLN A 358 -14.03 -15.20 2.26
C GLN A 358 -15.40 -15.78 2.59
N GLY A 359 -16.18 -15.11 3.43
CA GLY A 359 -17.49 -15.62 3.84
C GLY A 359 -18.54 -15.59 2.73
N LEU A 360 -18.45 -14.64 1.79
CA LEU A 360 -19.31 -14.61 0.59
C LEU A 360 -19.11 -15.84 -0.30
N LEU A 361 -17.87 -16.31 -0.45
CA LEU A 361 -17.60 -17.56 -1.19
C LEU A 361 -18.24 -18.76 -0.49
N ILE A 362 -18.06 -18.89 0.82
CA ILE A 362 -18.65 -19.96 1.63
C ILE A 362 -20.18 -19.94 1.54
N PHE A 363 -20.77 -18.74 1.63
CA PHE A 363 -22.21 -18.56 1.48
C PHE A 363 -22.70 -18.99 0.08
N SER A 364 -21.97 -18.63 -0.98
CA SER A 364 -22.27 -19.05 -2.35
C SER A 364 -22.24 -20.56 -2.50
N ASP A 365 -21.24 -21.24 -1.93
CA ASP A 365 -21.12 -22.70 -1.96
C ASP A 365 -22.29 -23.39 -1.22
N LEU A 366 -22.70 -22.84 -0.07
CA LEU A 366 -23.86 -23.35 0.68
C LEU A 366 -25.17 -23.20 -0.12
N LEU A 367 -25.36 -22.07 -0.81
CA LEU A 367 -26.53 -21.88 -1.67
C LEU A 367 -26.54 -22.87 -2.84
N HIS A 368 -25.40 -23.07 -3.49
CA HIS A 368 -25.28 -24.00 -4.62
C HIS A 368 -25.61 -25.44 -4.20
N ASN A 369 -25.07 -25.89 -3.07
CA ASN A 369 -25.25 -27.25 -2.56
C ASN A 369 -26.68 -27.51 -2.07
N ASN A 370 -27.33 -26.53 -1.43
CA ASN A 370 -28.67 -26.72 -0.85
C ASN A 370 -29.81 -26.53 -1.87
N PHE A 371 -29.61 -25.70 -2.90
CA PHE A 371 -30.69 -25.35 -3.83
C PHE A 371 -30.58 -26.03 -5.20
N ASN A 372 -29.63 -26.95 -5.42
CA ASN A 372 -29.42 -27.64 -6.70
C ASN A 372 -29.36 -26.67 -7.90
N LEU A 373 -28.91 -25.43 -7.67
CA LEU A 373 -28.79 -24.42 -8.71
C LEU A 373 -27.63 -24.80 -9.61
N LYS A 374 -27.87 -25.65 -10.62
CA LYS A 374 -26.92 -25.91 -11.70
C LYS A 374 -26.65 -24.59 -12.44
N LEU A 375 -25.66 -23.84 -11.97
CA LEU A 375 -25.01 -22.81 -12.75
C LEU A 375 -24.12 -23.54 -13.75
N ASP A 376 -24.49 -23.49 -15.02
CA ASP A 376 -23.63 -23.99 -16.11
C ASP A 376 -22.27 -23.29 -15.99
N ARG A 377 -21.23 -24.10 -15.71
CA ARG A 377 -19.86 -23.64 -15.41
C ARG A 377 -19.10 -23.19 -16.64
#